data_AF-A0A321LKV6-F1
#
_entry.id   AF-A0A321LKV6-F1
#
_cell.length_a   1.000
_cell.length_b   1.000
_cell.length_c   1.000
_cell.angle_alpha   90.00
_cell.angle_beta   90.00
_cell.angle_gamma   90.00
#
_symmetry.space_group_name_H-M   'P 1'
#
loop_
_entity.id
_entity.type
_entity.pdbx_description
1 polymer ?
#
loop_
_entity_poly.entity_id
_entity_poly.type
_entity_poly.pdbx_seq_one_letter_code
_entity_poly.pdbx_strand_id
1 'polypeptide(L)' 'MAKRRGNPNWGKPEPIGPVIPIVTSFEQAVKEFKLTPDQYIRSTRLREWARRNKNSKYIPEPLLEAWGFEIESTL' A
#
# COMPACT_ATOMS: atom_id res chain seq x y z
N MET A 1 44.66 -15.81 -22.38
CA MET A 1 43.56 -14.83 -22.58
C MET A 1 42.31 -15.37 -21.88
N ALA A 2 41.98 -14.87 -20.69
CA ALA A 2 40.81 -15.35 -19.95
C ALA A 2 39.54 -14.84 -20.66
N LYS A 3 38.77 -15.74 -21.29
CA LYS A 3 37.47 -15.39 -21.86
C LYS A 3 36.56 -14.96 -20.71
N ARG A 4 36.28 -13.67 -20.60
CA ARG A 4 35.24 -13.11 -19.71
C ARG A 4 33.90 -13.69 -20.13
N ARG A 5 33.52 -14.82 -19.55
CA ARG A 5 32.17 -15.36 -19.71
C ARG A 5 31.25 -14.44 -18.90
N GLY A 6 30.42 -13.67 -19.59
CA GLY A 6 29.33 -12.92 -18.97
C GLY A 6 28.47 -13.87 -18.13
N ASN A 7 27.77 -13.35 -17.14
CA ASN A 7 27.04 -14.20 -16.22
C ASN A 7 25.93 -14.95 -16.99
N PRO A 8 25.93 -16.30 -16.91
CA PRO A 8 25.05 -17.17 -17.69
C PRO A 8 23.56 -17.07 -17.32
N ASN A 9 23.22 -16.23 -16.33
CA ASN A 9 21.86 -15.95 -15.90
C ASN A 9 21.22 -14.75 -16.62
N TRP A 10 21.95 -14.10 -17.55
CA TRP A 10 21.38 -13.00 -18.34
C TRP A 10 20.23 -13.56 -19.20
N GLY A 11 19.05 -12.96 -19.07
CA GLY A 11 17.86 -13.36 -19.83
C GLY A 11 17.18 -14.65 -19.36
N LYS A 12 17.59 -15.21 -18.21
CA LYS A 12 16.88 -16.30 -17.55
C LYS A 12 16.05 -15.70 -16.40
N PRO A 13 14.76 -15.39 -16.61
CA PRO A 13 13.91 -15.08 -15.47
C PRO A 13 13.91 -16.32 -14.57
N GLU A 14 14.32 -16.14 -13.31
CA GLU A 14 14.04 -17.17 -12.31
C GLU A 14 12.52 -17.44 -12.33
N PRO A 15 12.07 -18.68 -12.09
CA PRO A 15 10.65 -18.96 -11.97
C PRO A 15 10.12 -18.14 -10.78
N ILE A 16 9.60 -16.95 -11.06
CA ILE A 16 8.97 -16.09 -10.07
C ILE A 16 7.74 -16.88 -9.65
N GLY A 17 7.81 -17.50 -8.47
CA GLY A 17 6.66 -18.18 -7.87
C GLY A 17 5.47 -17.21 -7.72
N PRO A 18 4.28 -17.71 -7.34
CA PRO A 18 3.11 -16.84 -7.17
C PRO A 18 3.45 -15.68 -6.22
N VAL A 19 3.34 -14.45 -6.73
CA VAL A 19 3.56 -13.23 -5.95
C VAL A 19 2.40 -13.11 -4.97
N ILE A 20 2.70 -13.25 -3.68
CA ILE A 20 1.70 -13.02 -2.63
C ILE A 20 1.61 -11.50 -2.44
N PRO A 21 0.45 -10.88 -2.72
CA PRO A 21 0.30 -9.45 -2.49
C PRO A 21 0.45 -9.14 -0.99
N ILE A 22 1.30 -8.17 -0.68
CA ILE A 22 1.47 -7.69 0.69
C ILE A 22 0.25 -6.83 1.03
N VAL A 23 -0.53 -7.27 2.02
CA VAL A 23 -1.70 -6.53 2.49
C VAL A 23 -1.23 -5.25 3.19
N THR A 24 -1.75 -4.11 2.77
CA THR A 24 -1.41 -2.81 3.38
C THR A 24 -2.06 -2.66 4.76
N SER A 25 -1.53 -1.79 5.61
CA SER A 25 -2.16 -1.49 6.91
C SER A 25 -3.57 -0.93 6.77
N PHE A 26 -3.87 -0.22 5.67
CA PHE A 26 -5.22 0.25 5.35
C PHE A 26 -6.18 -0.91 5.11
N GLU A 27 -5.80 -1.88 4.27
CA GLU A 27 -6.61 -3.07 4.00
C GLU A 27 -6.84 -3.92 5.25
N GLN A 28 -5.83 -4.01 6.13
CA GLN A 28 -5.99 -4.65 7.44
C GLN A 28 -7.03 -3.93 8.31
N ALA A 29 -6.97 -2.60 8.41
CA ALA A 29 -7.92 -1.81 9.19
C ALA A 29 -9.36 -1.94 8.66
N VAL A 30 -9.54 -1.85 7.34
CA VAL A 30 -10.84 -2.04 6.68
C VAL A 30 -11.42 -3.42 6.98
N LYS A 31 -10.58 -4.46 6.89
CA LYS A 31 -10.99 -5.85 7.17
C LYS A 31 -11.39 -6.03 8.63
N GLU A 32 -10.62 -5.46 9.57
CA GLU A 32 -10.94 -5.48 11.00
C GLU A 32 -12.27 -4.77 11.29
N PHE A 33 -12.52 -3.64 10.63
CA PHE A 33 -13.74 -2.85 10.80
C PHE A 33 -14.92 -3.41 9.99
N LYS A 34 -14.70 -4.48 9.21
CA LYS A 34 -15.69 -5.15 8.35
C LYS A 34 -16.41 -4.18 7.42
N LEU A 35 -15.66 -3.24 6.84
CA LEU A 35 -16.19 -2.22 5.96
C LEU A 35 -16.16 -2.69 4.50
N THR A 36 -17.20 -2.35 3.76
CA THR A 36 -17.19 -2.41 2.29
C THR A 36 -16.75 -1.06 1.70
N PRO A 37 -16.24 -1.02 0.45
CA PRO A 37 -15.72 0.22 -0.15
C PRO A 37 -16.67 1.41 -0.13
N ASP A 38 -17.97 1.17 -0.31
CA ASP A 38 -19.04 2.19 -0.25
C ASP A 38 -19.20 2.80 1.15
N GLN A 39 -18.76 2.10 2.20
CA GLN A 39 -18.87 2.54 3.59
C GLN A 39 -17.65 3.33 4.06
N TYR A 40 -16.54 3.34 3.32
CA TYR A 40 -15.27 3.92 3.79
C TYR A 40 -15.46 5.38 4.18
N ILE A 41 -15.96 6.22 3.27
CA ILE A 41 -16.12 7.67 3.48
C ILE A 41 -17.01 7.98 4.70
N ARG A 42 -18.06 7.18 4.93
CA ARG A 42 -19.04 7.39 6.01
C ARG A 42 -18.59 6.79 7.35
N SER A 43 -17.54 5.97 7.36
CA SER A 43 -17.06 5.30 8.56
C SER A 43 -16.26 6.25 9.45
N THR A 44 -16.86 6.66 10.56
CA THR A 44 -16.19 7.45 11.61
C THR A 44 -14.99 6.72 12.19
N ARG A 45 -15.09 5.39 12.38
CA ARG A 45 -13.99 4.57 12.89
C ARG A 45 -12.78 4.55 11.94
N LEU A 46 -13.03 4.41 10.63
CA LEU A 46 -11.96 4.44 9.62
C LEU A 46 -11.35 5.84 9.50
N ARG A 47 -12.18 6.90 9.54
CA ARG A 47 -11.70 8.29 9.53
C ARG A 47 -10.79 8.60 10.72
N GLU A 48 -11.17 8.15 11.91
CA GLU A 48 -10.35 8.32 13.13
C GLU A 48 -9.03 7.57 13.07
N TRP A 49 -9.06 6.34 12.56
CA TRP A 49 -7.84 5.58 12.30
C TRP A 49 -6.95 6.33 11.29
N ALA A 50 -7.52 6.80 10.19
CA ALA A 50 -6.82 7.54 9.15
C ALA A 50 -6.17 8.82 9.70
N ARG A 51 -6.89 9.59 10.53
CA ARG A 51 -6.37 10.80 11.16
C ARG A 51 -5.09 10.57 11.97
N ARG A 52 -5.00 9.42 12.65
CA ARG A 52 -3.82 9.05 13.47
C ARG A 52 -2.66 8.49 12.63
N ASN A 53 -2.95 8.01 11.42
CA ASN A 53 -2.00 7.25 10.60
C ASN A 53 -1.62 7.94 9.27
N LYS A 54 -2.26 9.06 8.90
CA LYS A 54 -2.12 9.71 7.59
C LYS A 54 -0.68 10.07 7.17
N ASN A 55 0.21 10.28 8.14
CA ASN A 55 1.62 10.64 7.88
C ASN A 55 2.56 9.41 7.91
N SER A 56 2.08 8.24 8.30
CA SER A 56 2.93 7.05 8.53
C SER A 56 2.47 5.79 7.80
N LYS A 57 1.21 5.75 7.35
CA LYS A 57 0.61 4.63 6.65
C LYS A 57 0.00 5.11 5.35
N TYR A 58 0.03 4.24 4.35
CA TYR A 58 -0.70 4.47 3.11
C TYR A 58 -2.20 4.55 3.41
N ILE A 59 -2.84 5.59 2.87
CA ILE A 59 -4.29 5.80 2.87
C ILE A 59 -4.64 6.29 1.46
N PRO A 60 -5.69 5.76 0.81
CA PRO A 60 -6.11 6.22 -0.51
C PRO A 60 -6.39 7.73 -0.54
N GLU A 61 -5.80 8.45 -1.49
CA GLU A 61 -5.96 9.90 -1.67
C GLU A 61 -7.43 10.37 -1.70
N PRO A 62 -8.36 9.70 -2.42
CA PRO A 62 -9.76 10.14 -2.44
C PRO A 62 -10.43 10.14 -1.07
N LEU A 63 -9.99 9.28 -0.15
CA LEU A 63 -10.51 9.26 1.23
C LEU A 63 -9.93 10.41 2.05
N LEU A 64 -8.65 10.73 1.86
CA LEU A 64 -8.01 11.87 2.51
C LEU A 64 -8.68 13.18 2.09
N GLU A 65 -8.92 13.35 0.79
CA GLU A 65 -9.65 14.49 0.23
C GLU A 65 -11.08 14.57 0.76
N ALA A 66 -11.84 13.47 0.73
CA ALA A 66 -13.22 13.43 1.20
C ALA A 66 -13.35 13.77 2.71
N TRP A 67 -12.31 13.53 3.50
CA TRP A 67 -12.28 13.87 4.92
C TRP A 67 -11.63 15.22 5.26
N GLY A 68 -11.04 15.89 4.25
CA GLY A 68 -10.30 17.14 4.41
C GLY A 68 -8.97 16.98 5.13
N PHE A 69 -8.26 15.86 4.93
CA PHE A 69 -6.94 15.65 5.50
C PHE A 69 -5.85 16.19 4.57
N GLU A 70 -5.13 17.20 5.04
CA GLU A 70 -3.87 17.62 4.42
C GLU A 70 -2.75 16.66 4.85
N ILE A 71 -2.02 16.11 3.88
CA ILE A 71 -0.79 15.37 4.13
C ILE A 71 0.34 16.38 4.17
N GLU A 72 1.09 16.39 5.27
CA GLU A 72 2.32 17.18 5.35
C GLU A 72 3.37 16.51 4.47
N SER A 73 3.51 16.98 3.23
CA SER A 73 4.66 16.65 2.40
C SER A 73 5.85 17.44 2.88
N THR A 74 6.50 16.98 3.94
CA THR A 74 7.81 17.51 4.33
C THR A 74 8.83 16.99 3.32
N LEU A 75 9.15 17.82 2.32
CA LEU A 75 10.29 17.67 1.41
C LEU A 75 11.57 18.17 2.07
#